data_AF-A0A7H1RJ98-F1
#
_entry.id   AF-A0A7H1RJ98-F1
#
_cell.length_a   1.000
_cell.length_b   1.000
_cell.length_c   1.000
_cell.angle_alpha   90.00
_cell.angle_beta   90.00
_cell.angle_gamma   90.00
#
_symmetry.space_group_name_H-M   'P 1'
#
loop_
_entity.id
_entity.type
_entity.pdbx_description
1 polymer ?
#
loop_
_entity_poly.entity_id
_entity_poly.type
_entity_poly.pdbx_seq_one_letter_code
_entity_poly.pdbx_strand_id
1 'polypeptide(L)'
;MAEENQAPPAAEQQNGAQGTQFPPQFFDCVNEYLELANKQSQKYGEKNISLAALFASARFNAHVFLANVKPIAAADERTAFLDYMSTMYRRMLNEHLDGMGEERGIDVGDSELAEEYKAAGVKVGRLKDAPAAANE
;
A
#
# COMPACT_ATOMS: atom_id res chain seq x y z
N MET A 1 -32.61 27.71 -26.34
CA MET A 1 -32.13 28.06 -24.99
C MET A 1 -31.72 26.76 -24.32
N ALA A 2 -30.43 26.68 -23.97
CA ALA A 2 -29.71 25.72 -23.13
C ALA A 2 -30.11 24.24 -23.16
N GLU A 3 -29.31 23.44 -23.88
CA GLU A 3 -29.11 22.01 -23.58
C GLU A 3 -28.35 21.88 -22.26
N GLU A 4 -28.98 21.17 -21.32
CA GLU A 4 -28.49 20.89 -19.99
C GLU A 4 -27.35 19.86 -20.07
N ASN A 5 -26.12 20.35 -19.95
CA ASN A 5 -24.90 19.57 -19.98
C ASN A 5 -24.76 18.81 -18.64
N GLN A 6 -25.35 17.62 -18.55
CA GLN A 6 -25.18 16.72 -17.40
C GLN A 6 -23.80 16.09 -17.45
N ALA A 7 -22.87 16.62 -16.65
CA ALA A 7 -21.59 15.99 -16.38
C ALA A 7 -21.81 14.71 -15.54
N PRO A 8 -21.17 13.57 -15.89
CA PRO A 8 -21.22 12.37 -15.05
C PRO A 8 -20.54 12.63 -13.68
N PRO A 9 -21.01 11.96 -12.62
CA PRO A 9 -20.58 12.22 -11.25
C PRO A 9 -19.11 11.88 -11.04
N ALA A 10 -18.47 12.71 -10.21
CA ALA A 10 -17.07 12.63 -9.84
C ALA A 10 -16.65 11.21 -9.46
N ALA A 11 -15.71 10.65 -10.23
CA ALA A 11 -14.97 9.46 -9.84
C ALA A 11 -14.30 9.72 -8.49
N GLU A 12 -14.48 8.77 -7.59
CA GLU A 12 -14.08 8.75 -6.19
C GLU A 12 -12.71 9.38 -5.95
N GLN A 13 -12.77 10.58 -5.38
CA GLN A 13 -11.64 11.31 -4.88
C GLN A 13 -11.34 10.83 -3.47
N GLN A 14 -10.40 9.90 -3.33
CA GLN A 14 -9.68 9.64 -2.07
C GLN A 14 -8.33 8.96 -2.34
N ASN A 15 -7.43 9.64 -3.07
CA ASN A 15 -6.00 9.40 -2.96
C ASN A 15 -5.45 10.45 -1.98
N GLY A 16 -5.39 10.08 -0.71
CA GLY A 16 -4.76 10.90 0.32
C GLY A 16 -3.25 11.05 0.06
N ALA A 17 -2.73 12.24 0.37
CA ALA A 17 -1.34 12.46 0.76
C ALA A 17 -0.23 12.21 -0.29
N GLN A 18 -0.15 13.02 -1.35
CA GLN A 18 1.04 13.16 -2.25
C GLN A 18 1.83 11.84 -2.51
N GLY A 19 1.11 10.74 -2.71
CA GLY A 19 1.65 9.43 -3.06
C GLY A 19 1.70 9.27 -4.57
N THR A 20 2.60 8.41 -5.04
CA THR A 20 2.73 8.01 -6.45
C THR A 20 1.35 7.80 -7.08
N GLN A 21 1.01 8.61 -8.07
CA GLN A 21 -0.29 8.52 -8.74
C GLN A 21 -0.26 7.33 -9.71
N PHE A 22 -0.87 6.22 -9.29
CA PHE A 22 -0.97 5.02 -10.13
C PHE A 22 -2.15 5.13 -11.09
N PRO A 23 -2.03 4.60 -12.33
CA PRO A 23 -3.14 4.55 -13.27
C PRO A 23 -4.20 3.54 -12.77
N PRO A 24 -5.48 3.67 -13.16
CA PRO A 24 -6.55 2.77 -12.71
C PRO A 24 -6.22 1.28 -12.89
N GLN A 25 -5.58 0.92 -14.01
CA GLN A 25 -5.20 -0.45 -14.34
C GLN A 25 -4.24 -1.08 -13.33
N PHE A 26 -3.45 -0.26 -12.62
CA PHE A 26 -2.62 -0.74 -11.53
C PHE A 26 -3.47 -1.32 -10.41
N PHE A 27 -4.53 -0.60 -10.01
CA PHE A 27 -5.43 -1.03 -8.95
C PHE A 27 -6.26 -2.25 -9.37
N ASP A 28 -6.60 -2.38 -10.66
CA ASP A 28 -7.22 -3.60 -11.19
C ASP A 28 -6.31 -4.82 -10.93
N CYS A 29 -5.02 -4.74 -11.27
CA CYS A 29 -4.07 -5.82 -10.99
C CYS A 29 -3.89 -6.09 -9.48
N VAL A 30 -3.84 -5.05 -8.66
CA VAL A 30 -3.76 -5.20 -7.19
C VAL A 30 -4.98 -5.96 -6.67
N ASN A 31 -6.18 -5.60 -7.14
CA ASN A 31 -7.42 -6.26 -6.74
C ASN A 31 -7.45 -7.73 -7.19
N GLU A 32 -6.96 -8.06 -8.37
CA GLU A 32 -6.83 -9.46 -8.82
C GLU A 32 -5.91 -10.27 -7.90
N TYR A 33 -4.77 -9.70 -7.47
CA TYR A 33 -3.89 -10.36 -6.49
C TYR A 33 -4.57 -10.56 -5.13
N LEU A 34 -5.30 -9.55 -4.66
CA LEU A 34 -6.04 -9.63 -3.39
C LEU A 34 -7.16 -10.65 -3.44
N GLU A 35 -7.92 -10.72 -4.53
CA GLU A 35 -8.98 -11.72 -4.70
C GLU A 35 -8.41 -13.15 -4.63
N LEU A 36 -7.30 -13.39 -5.33
CA LEU A 36 -6.62 -14.68 -5.28
C LEU A 36 -6.10 -15.01 -3.88
N ALA A 37 -5.45 -14.05 -3.21
CA ALA A 37 -4.94 -14.22 -1.85
C ALA A 37 -6.08 -14.51 -0.86
N ASN A 38 -7.20 -13.79 -0.97
CA ASN A 38 -8.39 -14.00 -0.15
C ASN A 38 -8.99 -15.40 -0.37
N LYS A 39 -9.10 -15.86 -1.62
CA LYS A 39 -9.54 -17.22 -1.92
C LYS A 39 -8.61 -18.28 -1.32
N GLN A 40 -7.30 -18.06 -1.40
CA GLN A 40 -6.32 -18.98 -0.84
C GLN A 40 -6.32 -18.96 0.69
N SER A 41 -6.56 -17.80 1.32
CA SER A 41 -6.53 -17.64 2.78
C SER A 41 -7.65 -18.45 3.45
N GLN A 42 -8.82 -18.51 2.82
CA GLN A 42 -9.93 -19.38 3.28
C GLN A 42 -9.56 -20.87 3.31
N LYS A 43 -8.64 -21.30 2.44
CA LYS A 43 -8.24 -22.71 2.32
C LYS A 43 -7.01 -23.07 3.16
N TYR A 44 -6.02 -22.17 3.22
CA TYR A 44 -4.70 -22.48 3.77
C TYR A 44 -4.33 -21.63 5.00
N GLY A 45 -5.19 -20.69 5.41
CA GLY A 45 -4.97 -19.78 6.52
C GLY A 45 -4.20 -18.52 6.13
N GLU A 46 -4.60 -17.38 6.70
CA GLU A 46 -4.07 -16.04 6.38
C GLU A 46 -2.56 -15.93 6.56
N LYS A 47 -2.00 -16.47 7.66
CA LYS A 47 -0.55 -16.41 7.94
C LYS A 47 0.27 -17.08 6.84
N ASN A 48 -0.19 -18.25 6.37
CA ASN A 48 0.51 -18.99 5.32
C ASN A 48 0.43 -18.25 3.99
N ILE A 49 -0.72 -17.65 3.68
CA ILE A 49 -0.91 -16.94 2.42
C ILE A 49 -0.23 -15.58 2.40
N SER A 50 -0.14 -14.89 3.54
CA SER A 50 0.69 -13.70 3.68
C SER A 50 2.15 -14.00 3.34
N LEU A 51 2.71 -15.10 3.89
CA LEU A 51 4.07 -15.52 3.56
C LEU A 51 4.21 -15.96 2.09
N ALA A 52 3.22 -16.67 1.55
CA ALA A 52 3.21 -17.09 0.15
C ALA A 52 3.19 -15.89 -0.81
N ALA A 53 2.40 -14.85 -0.51
CA ALA A 53 2.34 -13.62 -1.29
C ALA A 53 3.69 -12.89 -1.28
N LEU A 54 4.35 -12.79 -0.12
CA LEU A 54 5.69 -12.21 -0.01
C LEU A 54 6.72 -12.99 -0.85
N PHE A 55 6.69 -14.32 -0.76
CA PHE A 55 7.58 -15.18 -1.54
C PHE A 55 7.34 -15.07 -3.05
N ALA A 56 6.07 -15.03 -3.48
CA ALA A 56 5.69 -14.86 -4.88
C ALA A 56 6.16 -13.49 -5.41
N SER A 57 5.94 -12.43 -4.65
CA SER A 57 6.42 -11.07 -4.96
C SER A 57 7.95 -11.05 -5.11
N ALA A 58 8.69 -11.66 -4.18
CA ALA A 58 10.15 -11.74 -4.26
C ALA A 58 10.62 -12.46 -5.53
N ARG A 59 10.00 -13.60 -5.89
CA ARG A 59 10.32 -14.32 -7.14
C ARG A 59 10.03 -13.49 -8.38
N PHE A 60 8.87 -12.84 -8.44
CA PHE A 60 8.50 -11.99 -9.56
C PHE A 60 9.46 -10.81 -9.71
N ASN A 61 9.77 -10.12 -8.62
CA ASN A 61 10.66 -8.96 -8.63
C ASN A 61 12.11 -9.34 -8.95
N ALA A 62 12.58 -10.52 -8.53
CA ALA A 62 13.88 -11.05 -8.96
C ALA A 62 13.91 -11.32 -10.48
N HIS A 63 12.82 -11.82 -11.06
CA HIS A 63 12.71 -11.98 -12.51
C HIS A 63 12.75 -10.61 -13.21
N VAL A 64 11.99 -9.62 -12.70
CA VAL A 64 12.01 -8.24 -13.24
C VAL A 64 13.41 -7.63 -13.18
N PHE A 65 14.13 -7.80 -12.07
CA PHE A 65 15.53 -7.36 -11.95
C PHE A 65 16.38 -7.96 -13.07
N LEU A 66 16.38 -9.28 -13.20
CA LEU A 66 17.17 -9.99 -14.22
C LEU A 66 16.76 -9.67 -15.65
N ALA A 67 15.50 -9.30 -15.89
CA ALA A 67 15.02 -8.91 -17.21
C ALA A 67 15.48 -7.50 -17.62
N ASN A 68 15.81 -6.63 -16.66
CA ASN A 68 16.12 -5.21 -16.92
C ASN A 68 17.57 -4.85 -16.65
N VAL A 69 18.27 -5.58 -15.78
CA VAL A 69 19.69 -5.33 -15.49
C VAL A 69 20.58 -5.92 -16.58
N LYS A 70 21.64 -5.19 -16.95
CA LYS A 70 22.68 -5.76 -17.81
C LYS A 70 23.45 -6.83 -17.02
N PRO A 71 23.77 -8.02 -17.58
CA PRO A 71 24.46 -9.07 -16.83
C PRO A 71 25.76 -8.62 -16.15
N ILE A 72 26.52 -7.71 -16.79
CA ILE A 72 27.76 -7.17 -16.24
C ILE A 72 27.57 -6.25 -15.02
N ALA A 73 26.39 -5.64 -14.88
CA ALA A 73 26.06 -4.73 -13.78
C ALA A 73 25.26 -5.42 -12.67
N ALA A 74 24.80 -6.67 -12.88
CA ALA A 74 23.89 -7.36 -11.96
C ALA A 74 24.45 -7.55 -10.55
N ALA A 75 25.77 -7.71 -10.39
CA ALA A 75 26.41 -7.83 -9.08
C ALA A 75 26.38 -6.49 -8.33
N ASP A 76 26.69 -5.40 -9.02
CA ASP A 76 26.80 -4.05 -8.45
C ASP A 76 25.43 -3.44 -8.15
N GLU A 77 24.43 -3.71 -8.98
CA GLU A 77 23.07 -3.15 -8.84
C GLU A 77 22.19 -3.92 -7.83
N ARG A 78 22.60 -5.14 -7.43
CA ARG A 78 21.79 -6.00 -6.54
C ARG A 78 21.39 -5.28 -5.25
N THR A 79 22.35 -4.68 -4.55
CA THR A 79 22.10 -4.08 -3.24
C THR A 79 21.14 -2.91 -3.35
N ALA A 80 21.38 -2.01 -4.30
CA ALA A 80 20.51 -0.86 -4.54
C ALA A 80 19.07 -1.28 -4.90
N PHE A 81 18.91 -2.35 -5.69
CA PHE A 81 17.58 -2.91 -5.98
C PHE A 81 16.88 -3.47 -4.74
N LEU A 82 17.60 -4.22 -3.89
CA LEU A 82 17.04 -4.75 -2.64
C LEU A 82 16.62 -3.63 -1.68
N ASP A 83 17.43 -2.59 -1.55
CA ASP A 83 17.15 -1.44 -0.70
C ASP A 83 15.92 -0.67 -1.20
N TYR A 84 15.83 -0.45 -2.51
CA TYR A 84 14.66 0.18 -3.13
C TYR A 84 13.38 -0.63 -2.85
N MET A 85 13.38 -1.93 -3.16
CA MET A 85 12.19 -2.78 -3.01
C MET A 85 11.74 -2.90 -1.55
N SER A 86 12.68 -3.07 -0.63
CA SER A 86 12.37 -3.20 0.81
C SER A 86 11.89 -1.88 1.42
N THR A 87 12.47 -0.75 1.02
CA THR A 87 12.03 0.59 1.45
C THR A 87 10.61 0.88 0.96
N MET A 88 10.32 0.60 -0.32
CA MET A 88 8.98 0.77 -0.88
C MET A 88 7.95 -0.10 -0.17
N TYR A 89 8.27 -1.37 0.09
CA TYR A 89 7.36 -2.25 0.83
C TYR A 89 7.10 -1.75 2.26
N ARG A 90 8.16 -1.36 2.99
CA ARG A 90 8.03 -0.83 4.35
C ARG A 90 7.15 0.41 4.39
N ARG A 91 7.34 1.33 3.44
CA ARG A 91 6.51 2.54 3.32
C ARG A 91 5.05 2.19 3.09
N MET A 92 4.74 1.43 2.04
CA MET A 92 3.35 1.07 1.70
C MET A 92 2.66 0.31 2.84
N LEU A 93 3.39 -0.57 3.53
CA LEU A 93 2.85 -1.29 4.68
C LEU A 93 2.52 -0.35 5.84
N ASN A 94 3.36 0.65 6.13
CA ASN A 94 3.04 1.69 7.12
C ASN A 94 1.78 2.46 6.71
N GLU A 95 1.70 2.95 5.47
CA GLU A 95 0.53 3.67 4.95
C GLU A 95 -0.77 2.84 5.12
N HIS A 96 -0.70 1.54 4.83
CA HIS A 96 -1.84 0.63 4.98
C HIS A 96 -2.20 0.31 6.43
N LEU A 97 -1.21 0.14 7.32
CA LEU A 97 -1.47 -0.06 8.75
C LEU A 97 -2.12 1.16 9.36
N ASP A 98 -1.61 2.34 9.05
CA ASP A 98 -2.14 3.62 9.51
C ASP A 98 -3.58 3.83 9.03
N GLY A 99 -3.82 3.66 7.73
CA GLY A 99 -5.15 3.82 7.14
C GLY A 99 -6.16 2.81 7.69
N MET A 100 -5.83 1.51 7.69
CA MET A 100 -6.73 0.48 8.20
C MET A 100 -6.93 0.58 9.72
N GLY A 101 -5.89 0.97 10.46
CA GLY A 101 -5.97 1.22 11.90
C GLY A 101 -6.98 2.33 12.19
N GLU A 102 -6.85 3.48 11.50
CA GLU A 102 -7.81 4.58 11.62
C GLU A 102 -9.24 4.17 11.24
N GLU A 103 -9.43 3.53 10.09
CA GLU A 103 -10.74 3.06 9.60
C GLU A 103 -11.44 2.14 10.61
N ARG A 104 -10.66 1.29 11.30
CA ARG A 104 -11.18 0.28 12.22
C ARG A 104 -11.17 0.72 13.68
N GLY A 105 -10.71 1.93 13.99
CA GLY A 105 -10.61 2.39 15.37
C GLY A 105 -9.52 1.68 16.19
N ILE A 106 -8.48 1.16 15.54
CA ILE A 106 -7.40 0.37 16.17
C ILE A 106 -6.13 1.22 16.25
N ASP A 107 -5.56 1.33 17.46
CA ASP A 107 -4.23 1.91 17.65
C ASP A 107 -3.16 0.94 17.13
N VAL A 108 -2.48 1.33 16.05
CA VAL A 108 -1.39 0.57 15.41
C VAL A 108 -0.01 1.10 15.79
N GLY A 109 0.07 2.05 16.72
CA GLY A 109 1.30 2.67 17.18
C GLY A 109 1.75 3.87 16.34
N ASP A 110 3.00 4.27 16.55
CA ASP A 110 3.59 5.45 15.92
C ASP A 110 3.97 5.14 14.46
N SER A 111 3.37 5.88 13.53
CA SER A 111 3.74 5.80 12.11
C SER A 111 5.16 6.31 11.88
N GLU A 112 5.96 5.53 11.13
CA GLU A 112 7.26 5.98 10.63
C GLU A 112 7.14 7.15 9.64
N LEU A 113 5.93 7.40 9.13
CA LEU A 113 5.62 8.45 8.16
C LEU A 113 5.07 9.72 8.80
N ALA A 114 5.02 9.79 10.14
CA ALA A 114 4.42 10.90 10.88
C ALA A 114 4.96 12.29 10.49
N GLU A 115 6.28 12.43 10.35
CA GLU A 115 6.89 13.70 9.95
C GLU A 115 6.57 14.07 8.50
N GLU A 116 6.47 13.08 7.61
CA GLU A 116 6.07 13.29 6.22
C GLU A 116 4.61 13.74 6.12
N TYR A 117 3.71 13.08 6.86
CA TYR A 117 2.31 13.47 6.93
C TYR A 117 2.14 14.88 7.48
N LYS A 118 2.88 15.22 8.54
CA LYS A 118 2.89 16.56 9.11
C LYS A 118 3.38 17.60 8.10
N ALA A 119 4.45 17.31 7.36
CA ALA A 119 4.96 18.20 6.30
C ALA A 119 3.95 18.36 5.16
N ALA A 120 3.20 17.31 4.82
CA ALA A 120 2.16 17.31 3.79
C ALA A 120 0.80 17.85 4.27
N GLY A 121 0.65 18.19 5.56
CA GLY A 121 -0.62 18.64 6.15
C GLY A 121 -1.69 17.54 6.25
N VAL A 122 -1.27 16.28 6.18
CA VAL A 122 -2.14 15.09 6.23
C VAL A 122 -2.32 14.71 7.70
N LYS A 123 -3.57 14.58 8.14
CA LYS A 123 -3.88 14.05 9.47
C LYS A 123 -4.08 12.54 9.36
N VAL A 124 -3.14 11.78 9.90
CA VAL A 124 -3.24 10.33 10.03
C VAL A 124 -3.36 9.98 11.51
N GLY A 125 -4.34 9.16 11.89
CA GLY A 125 -4.43 8.59 13.24
C GLY A 125 -5.08 9.51 14.29
N ARG A 126 -6.36 9.83 14.13
CA ARG A 126 -7.19 10.59 15.11
C ARG A 126 -7.30 9.97 16.52
N LEU A 127 -6.71 8.81 16.79
CA LEU A 127 -6.94 8.07 18.04
C LEU A 127 -5.97 8.41 19.18
N LYS A 128 -4.84 9.08 18.94
CA LYS A 128 -3.98 9.57 20.04
C LYS A 128 -4.59 10.75 20.80
N ASP A 129 -5.49 11.49 20.18
CA ASP A 129 -6.21 12.62 20.79
C ASP A 129 -7.62 12.24 21.29
N ALA A 130 -8.06 10.99 21.09
CA ALA A 130 -9.30 10.53 21.65
C ALA A 130 -9.09 10.23 23.15
N PRO A 131 -9.85 10.85 24.07
CA PRO A 131 -9.78 10.45 25.47
C PRO A 131 -10.10 8.95 25.54
N ALA A 132 -9.26 8.21 26.27
CA ALA A 132 -9.45 6.79 26.51
C ALA A 132 -10.92 6.53 26.83
N ALA A 133 -11.62 5.78 25.98
CA ALA A 133 -12.97 5.35 26.26
C ALA A 133 -12.91 4.57 27.58
N ALA A 134 -13.41 5.17 28.64
CA ALA A 134 -13.63 4.53 29.91
C ALA A 134 -14.62 3.40 29.65
N ASN A 135 -14.13 2.16 29.66
CA ASN A 135 -15.01 1.00 29.67
C ASN A 135 -15.58 0.87 31.09
N GLU A 136 -16.85 1.22 31.24
CA GLU A 136 -17.77 0.67 32.25
C GLU A 136 -18.40 -0.64 31.74
#